data_AF-A0A7H4NW92-F1
#
_entry.id   AF-A0A7H4NW92-F1
#
_cell.length_a   1.000
_cell.length_b   1.000
_cell.length_c   1.000
_cell.angle_alpha   90.00
_cell.angle_beta   90.00
_cell.angle_gamma   90.00
#
_symmetry.space_group_name_H-M   'P 1'
#
loop_
_entity.id
_entity.type
_entity.pdbx_description
1 polymer ?
#
loop_
_entity_poly.entity_id
_entity_poly.type
_entity_poly.pdbx_seq_one_letter_code
_entity_poly.pdbx_strand_id
1 'polypeptide(L)'
;MGCTQKAGSSQVVDVLRYGERLKVHGLNLLSAPGNDAVATSALAGAGCHMVLFSTGRGTPYGGFVPTVKIATNSELAAKKKHWIDFDAGQLIHGKAIAAAAGGVRRYHCGLR
;
A
#
# COMPACT_ATOMS: atom_id res chain seq x y z
N MET A 1 14.12 8.07 3.05
CA MET A 1 14.45 7.04 2.02
C MET A 1 13.53 5.81 2.04
N GLY A 2 12.47 5.74 2.86
CA GLY A 2 11.57 4.57 2.89
C GLY A 2 10.53 4.51 1.76
N CYS A 3 10.15 5.65 1.16
CA CYS A 3 9.16 5.68 0.08
C CYS A 3 9.70 5.10 -1.23
N THR A 4 10.99 5.31 -1.53
CA THR A 4 11.63 4.75 -2.73
C THR A 4 11.77 3.23 -2.65
N GLN A 5 11.92 2.65 -1.46
CA GLN A 5 11.95 1.20 -1.27
C GLN A 5 10.64 0.52 -1.67
N LYS A 6 9.51 1.24 -1.67
CA LYS A 6 8.20 0.70 -2.10
C LYS A 6 8.11 0.46 -3.61
N ALA A 7 8.95 1.11 -4.40
CA ALA A 7 9.03 0.91 -5.85
C ALA A 7 9.72 -0.42 -6.21
N GLY A 8 10.45 -1.04 -5.27
CA GLY A 8 11.23 -2.24 -5.53
C GLY A 8 12.37 -1.98 -6.52
N SER A 9 12.63 -2.94 -7.39
CA SER A 9 13.67 -2.88 -8.43
C SER A 9 13.14 -2.59 -9.84
N SER A 10 11.85 -2.26 -9.96
CA SER A 10 11.23 -1.97 -11.26
C SER A 10 11.72 -0.65 -11.84
N GLN A 11 11.90 -0.59 -13.16
CA GLN A 11 12.23 0.66 -13.85
C GLN A 11 11.03 1.61 -13.82
N VAL A 12 11.29 2.89 -13.50
CA VAL A 12 10.28 3.94 -13.62
C VAL A 12 10.02 4.21 -15.10
N VAL A 13 8.77 4.08 -15.52
CA VAL A 13 8.36 4.24 -16.92
C VAL A 13 7.69 5.58 -17.21
N ASP A 14 7.19 6.27 -16.18
CA ASP A 14 6.56 7.59 -16.31
C ASP A 14 6.49 8.34 -14.96
N VAL A 15 6.26 9.65 -15.02
CA VAL A 15 6.00 10.52 -13.87
C VAL A 15 4.74 11.36 -14.12
N LEU A 16 3.67 11.04 -13.40
CA LEU A 16 2.41 11.76 -13.43
C LEU A 16 2.45 12.99 -12.52
N ARG A 17 1.88 14.09 -12.99
CA ARG A 17 1.55 15.27 -12.20
C ARG A 17 0.20 15.10 -11.52
N TYR A 18 -0.03 15.87 -10.46
CA TYR A 18 -1.31 15.88 -9.77
C TYR A 18 -2.47 16.19 -10.73
N GLY A 19 -3.49 15.31 -10.75
CA GLY A 19 -4.64 15.40 -11.65
C GLY A 19 -4.50 14.62 -12.96
N GLU A 20 -3.32 14.10 -13.28
CA GLU A 20 -3.12 13.26 -14.47
C GLU A 20 -3.54 11.80 -14.23
N ARG A 21 -3.91 11.11 -15.32
CA ARG A 21 -4.28 9.70 -15.32
C ARG A 21 -3.21 8.81 -15.93
N LEU A 22 -3.16 7.57 -15.46
CA LEU A 22 -2.25 6.53 -15.95
C LEU A 22 -2.44 6.27 -17.45
N LYS A 23 -1.34 6.29 -18.21
CA LYS A 23 -1.32 6.00 -19.65
C LYS A 23 -0.44 4.80 -20.01
N VAL A 24 0.59 4.53 -19.22
CA VAL A 24 1.61 3.51 -19.48
C VAL A 24 1.59 2.46 -18.38
N HIS A 25 1.60 1.18 -18.75
CA HIS A 25 1.72 0.09 -17.79
C HIS A 25 3.16 -0.02 -17.26
N GLY A 26 3.30 -0.20 -15.95
CA GLY A 26 4.60 -0.31 -15.27
C GLY A 26 4.64 0.51 -13.98
N LEU A 27 5.84 0.72 -13.44
CA LEU A 27 6.03 1.59 -12.29
C LEU A 27 5.96 3.05 -12.72
N ASN A 28 4.89 3.72 -12.33
CA ASN A 28 4.67 5.14 -12.58
C ASN A 28 4.75 5.91 -11.25
N LEU A 29 5.40 7.07 -11.24
CA LEU A 29 5.49 7.91 -10.04
C LEU A 29 4.45 9.03 -10.10
N LEU A 30 3.63 9.20 -9.07
CA LEU A 30 2.69 10.31 -8.98
C LEU A 30 3.26 11.42 -8.08
N SER A 31 3.46 12.60 -8.64
CA SER A 31 3.85 13.81 -7.91
C SER A 31 2.60 14.56 -7.41
N ALA A 32 2.21 14.30 -6.16
CA ALA A 32 1.05 14.88 -5.49
C ALA A 32 1.36 15.21 -4.02
N PRO A 33 0.52 16.01 -3.33
CA PRO A 33 0.70 16.28 -1.90
C PRO A 33 0.72 15.00 -1.05
N GLY A 34 1.67 14.91 -0.11
CA GLY A 34 1.99 13.67 0.60
C GLY A 34 1.18 13.35 1.86
N ASN A 35 0.10 14.07 2.14
CA ASN A 35 -0.77 13.72 3.28
C ASN A 35 -1.65 12.52 2.92
N ASP A 36 -2.02 11.70 3.91
CA ASP A 36 -2.66 10.40 3.65
C ASP A 36 -3.93 10.51 2.80
N ALA A 37 -4.85 11.41 3.13
CA ALA A 37 -6.12 11.53 2.44
C ALA A 37 -5.99 12.07 1.01
N VAL A 38 -5.12 13.05 0.78
CA VAL A 38 -4.90 13.62 -0.55
C VAL A 38 -4.10 12.66 -1.42
N ALA A 39 -3.06 12.01 -0.89
CA ALA A 39 -2.22 11.10 -1.65
C ALA A 39 -3.01 9.89 -2.19
N THR A 40 -3.83 9.26 -1.36
CA THR A 40 -4.66 8.12 -1.79
C THR A 40 -5.80 8.54 -2.73
N SER A 41 -6.39 9.72 -2.51
CA SER A 41 -7.39 10.28 -3.43
C SER A 41 -6.76 10.62 -4.79
N ALA A 42 -5.54 11.13 -4.80
CA ALA A 42 -4.77 11.40 -6.02
C ALA A 42 -4.47 10.10 -6.79
N LEU A 43 -4.04 9.05 -6.09
CA LEU A 43 -3.83 7.72 -6.69
C LEU A 43 -5.12 7.17 -7.28
N ALA A 44 -6.24 7.25 -6.54
CA ALA A 44 -7.55 6.84 -7.05
C ALA A 44 -7.96 7.64 -8.30
N GLY A 45 -7.80 8.97 -8.27
CA GLY A 45 -8.08 9.85 -9.40
C GLY A 45 -7.21 9.58 -10.63
N ALA A 46 -5.96 9.15 -10.41
CA ALA A 46 -5.02 8.75 -11.46
C ALA A 46 -5.33 7.36 -12.06
N GLY A 47 -6.25 6.59 -11.47
CA GLY A 47 -6.69 5.28 -11.97
C GLY A 47 -6.25 4.07 -11.14
N CYS A 48 -5.71 4.26 -9.93
CA CYS A 48 -5.42 3.13 -9.04
C CYS A 48 -6.71 2.55 -8.43
N HIS A 49 -6.94 1.26 -8.64
CA HIS A 49 -8.10 0.55 -8.08
C HIS A 49 -7.90 0.04 -6.64
N MET A 50 -6.67 0.07 -6.12
CA MET A 50 -6.33 -0.36 -4.77
C MET A 50 -5.09 0.40 -4.27
N VAL A 51 -5.04 0.66 -2.96
CA VAL A 51 -3.89 1.29 -2.30
C VAL A 51 -3.33 0.38 -1.21
N LEU A 52 -2.01 0.17 -1.22
CA LEU A 52 -1.28 -0.48 -0.13
C LEU A 52 -0.73 0.56 0.84
N PHE A 53 -1.25 0.58 2.07
CA PHE A 53 -0.93 1.60 3.06
C PHE A 53 -0.14 1.00 4.23
N SER A 54 1.18 1.21 4.21
CA SER A 54 2.09 0.84 5.30
C SER A 54 1.98 1.79 6.48
N THR A 55 1.77 1.29 7.70
CA THR A 55 1.69 2.10 8.92
C THR A 55 2.49 1.49 10.07
N GLY A 56 3.27 2.33 10.77
CA GLY A 56 3.95 1.96 12.01
C GLY A 56 3.22 2.42 13.29
N ARG A 57 2.21 3.29 13.13
CA ARG A 57 1.45 3.90 14.25
C ARG A 57 -0.04 3.50 14.26
N GLY A 58 -0.48 2.79 13.23
CA GLY A 58 -1.87 2.36 13.08
C GLY A 58 -2.81 3.52 12.81
N THR A 59 -2.46 4.36 11.83
CA THR A 59 -3.30 5.46 11.35
C THR A 59 -4.68 4.92 10.94
N PRO A 60 -5.78 5.39 11.54
CA PRO A 60 -7.14 4.95 11.20
C PRO A 60 -7.61 5.63 9.91
N TYR A 61 -6.96 5.32 8.79
CA TYR A 61 -7.26 5.92 7.50
C TYR A 61 -8.02 4.94 6.59
N GLY A 62 -9.10 5.37 5.94
CA GLY A 62 -9.77 4.63 4.86
C GLY A 62 -9.87 5.52 3.62
N GLY A 63 -9.59 4.95 2.45
CA GLY A 63 -9.65 5.67 1.18
C GLY A 63 -10.91 5.39 0.37
N PHE A 64 -11.08 6.17 -0.70
CA PHE A 64 -12.18 5.99 -1.67
C PHE A 64 -12.08 4.66 -2.43
N VAL A 65 -10.87 4.14 -2.59
CA VAL A 65 -10.60 2.81 -3.15
C VAL A 65 -10.19 1.83 -2.04
N PRO A 66 -10.39 0.51 -2.24
CA PRO A 66 -9.92 -0.51 -1.30
C PRO A 66 -8.49 -0.25 -0.84
N THR A 67 -8.32 -0.10 0.47
CA THR A 67 -7.04 0.26 1.08
C THR A 67 -6.61 -0.87 2.00
N VAL A 68 -5.50 -1.54 1.65
CA VAL A 68 -4.93 -2.62 2.45
C VAL A 68 -3.97 -2.04 3.48
N LYS A 69 -4.20 -2.34 4.76
CA LYS A 69 -3.39 -1.87 5.88
C LYS A 69 -2.28 -2.84 6.23
N ILE A 70 -1.05 -2.38 6.07
CA ILE A 70 0.16 -3.16 6.33
C ILE A 70 0.83 -2.60 7.59
N ALA A 71 0.89 -3.37 8.66
CA ALA A 71 1.66 -3.00 9.85
C ALA A 71 3.15 -3.28 9.63
N THR A 72 4.01 -2.35 10.03
CA THR A 72 5.48 -2.54 9.95
C THR A 72 6.07 -3.22 11.18
N ASN A 73 5.28 -3.50 12.21
CA ASN A 73 5.69 -4.22 13.41
C ASN A 73 4.55 -5.12 13.93
N SER A 74 4.92 -6.29 14.46
CA SER A 74 3.96 -7.31 14.89
C SER A 74 3.17 -6.92 16.14
N GLU A 75 3.73 -6.06 16.99
CA GLU A 75 3.04 -5.53 18.16
C GLU A 75 1.79 -4.73 17.76
N LEU A 76 1.92 -3.84 16.78
CA LEU A 76 0.81 -3.06 16.24
C LEU A 76 -0.24 -3.97 15.61
N ALA A 77 0.19 -4.96 14.83
CA ALA A 77 -0.72 -5.95 14.24
C ALA A 77 -1.51 -6.71 15.31
N ALA A 78 -0.86 -7.10 16.41
CA ALA A 78 -1.50 -7.79 17.52
C ALA A 78 -2.43 -6.91 18.35
N LYS A 79 -2.11 -5.62 18.52
CA LYS A 79 -2.94 -4.64 19.25
C LYS A 79 -4.17 -4.21 18.43
N LYS A 80 -4.04 -4.09 17.10
CA LYS A 80 -5.08 -3.61 16.20
C LYS A 80 -5.51 -4.67 15.18
N LYS A 81 -5.77 -5.89 15.66
CA LYS A 81 -6.11 -7.07 14.83
C LYS A 81 -7.28 -6.87 13.88
N HIS A 82 -8.19 -5.93 14.12
CA HIS A 82 -9.33 -5.67 13.22
C HIS A 82 -9.05 -4.59 12.17
N TRP A 83 -7.95 -3.85 12.30
CA TRP A 83 -7.61 -2.73 11.42
C TRP A 83 -6.40 -3.01 10.53
N ILE A 84 -5.60 -4.01 10.88
CA ILE A 84 -4.40 -4.40 10.14
C ILE A 84 -4.72 -5.64 9.31
N ASP A 85 -4.42 -5.58 8.03
CA ASP A 85 -4.71 -6.65 7.06
C ASP A 85 -3.51 -7.56 6.84
N PHE A 86 -2.30 -7.01 7.04
CA PHE A 86 -1.04 -7.73 6.92
C PHE A 86 -0.01 -7.26 7.95
N ASP A 87 0.70 -8.22 8.56
CA ASP A 87 1.80 -7.98 9.48
C ASP A 87 3.16 -8.21 8.80
N ALA A 88 3.81 -7.12 8.38
CA ALA A 88 5.14 -7.16 7.80
C ALA A 88 6.26 -7.27 8.86
N GLY A 89 5.95 -7.09 10.15
CA GLY A 89 6.92 -7.24 11.24
C GLY A 89 7.51 -8.65 11.33
N GLN A 90 6.75 -9.65 10.87
CA GLN A 90 7.18 -11.04 10.79
C GLN A 90 8.45 -11.25 9.94
N LEU A 91 8.69 -10.37 8.95
CA LEU A 91 9.88 -10.44 8.08
C LEU A 91 11.16 -10.12 8.85
N ILE A 92 11.08 -9.22 9.86
CA ILE A 92 12.22 -8.88 10.72
C ILE A 92 12.60 -10.08 11.60
N HIS A 93 11.63 -10.92 11.93
CA HIS A 93 11.84 -12.14 12.71
C HIS A 93 12.25 -13.36 11.85
N GLY A 94 12.72 -13.13 10.62
CA GLY A 94 13.27 -14.17 9.75
C GLY A 94 12.23 -15.09 9.10
N LYS A 95 10.93 -14.78 9.18
CA LYS A 95 9.93 -15.52 8.42
C LYS A 95 10.02 -15.17 6.94
N ALA A 96 9.95 -16.20 6.10
CA ALA A 96 9.89 -16.02 4.65
C ALA A 96 8.65 -15.22 4.24
N ILE A 97 8.79 -14.39 3.19
CA ILE A 97 7.69 -13.56 2.69
C ILE A 97 6.48 -14.39 2.25
N ALA A 98 6.71 -15.57 1.68
CA ALA A 98 5.65 -16.51 1.32
C ALA A 98 4.89 -17.04 2.54
N ALA A 99 5.60 -17.29 3.65
CA ALA A 99 5.00 -17.72 4.90
C ALA A 99 4.23 -16.58 5.59
N ALA A 100 4.72 -15.35 5.51
CA ALA A 100 4.02 -14.17 6.00
C ALA A 100 2.75 -13.87 5.18
N ALA A 101 2.82 -14.02 3.85
CA ALA A 101 1.73 -13.74 2.91
C ALA A 101 0.46 -14.59 3.15
N GLY A 102 0.59 -15.76 3.81
CA GLY A 102 -0.56 -16.56 4.24
C GLY A 102 -1.48 -15.86 5.25
N GLY A 103 -1.00 -14.79 5.91
CA GLY A 103 -1.78 -13.96 6.83
C GLY A 103 -2.45 -12.75 6.17
N VAL A 104 -2.24 -12.50 4.87
CA VAL A 104 -2.97 -11.45 4.15
C VAL A 104 -4.43 -11.87 4.11
N ARG A 105 -5.33 -11.07 4.71
CA ARG A 105 -6.77 -11.28 4.51
C ARG A 105 -7.04 -11.30 3.01
N ARG A 106 -7.52 -12.44 2.51
CA ARG A 106 -7.86 -12.58 1.09
C ARG A 106 -9.05 -11.69 0.78
N TYR A 107 -8.78 -10.52 0.23
CA TYR A 107 -9.79 -9.73 -0.45
C TYR A 107 -10.03 -10.38 -1.81
N HIS A 108 -10.98 -11.32 -1.86
CA HIS A 108 -11.48 -11.84 -3.14
C HIS A 108 -12.23 -10.73 -3.86
N CYS A 109 -11.56 -10.02 -4.76
CA CYS A 109 -12.23 -9.28 -5.81
C CYS A 109 -12.50 -10.27 -6.93
N GLY A 110 -13.67 -10.92 -6.89
CA GLY A 110 -14.16 -11.72 -7.99
C GLY A 110 -14.55 -10.78 -9.14
N LEU A 111 -13.67 -10.63 -10.11
CA LEU A 111 -14.03 -10.13 -11.43
C LEU A 111 -14.68 -11.31 -12.19
N ARG A 112 -15.96 -11.16 -12.52
CA ARG A 112 -16.43 -11.66 -13.81
C ARG A 112 -15.96 -10.69 -14.88
#